data_AF-A0A2T2W0A4-F1
#
_entry.id   AF-A0A2T2W0A4-F1
#
_cell.length_a   1.000
_cell.length_b   1.000
_cell.length_c   1.000
_cell.angle_alpha   90.00
_cell.angle_beta   90.00
_cell.angle_gamma   90.00
#
_symmetry.space_group_name_H-M   'P 1'
#
loop_
_entity.id
_entity.type
_entity.pdbx_description
1 polymer ?
#
loop_
_entity_poly.entity_id
_entity_poly.type
_entity_poly.pdbx_seq_one_letter_code
_entity_poly.pdbx_strand_id
1 'polypeptide(L)'
;PPPPQYVGRPFKLPGNTSTFYTDQPIIPGGSFTWGEATRNASRLPETETIVNNIIGLARALQPVRDRLNRPFQITSWYRPPAINAAVGGAIYSQHLYGKAADIQVQGLSGRQVANAVMLTWPGGVGIYSDIPNIIHLDIGPKRTWGF
;
A
#
# COMPACT_ATOMS: atom_id res chain seq x y z
N PRO A 1 17.56 23.90 17.67
CA PRO A 1 17.41 22.64 16.90
C PRO A 1 16.67 22.92 15.59
N PRO A 2 17.09 22.36 14.44
CA PRO A 2 16.27 22.42 13.23
C PRO A 2 14.91 21.78 13.52
N PRO A 3 13.81 22.29 12.95
CA PRO A 3 12.50 21.66 13.08
C PRO A 3 12.58 20.21 12.58
N PRO A 4 11.77 19.30 13.14
CA PRO A 4 11.71 17.94 12.65
C PRO A 4 11.37 17.96 11.16
N GLN A 5 12.11 17.17 10.37
CA GLN A 5 11.96 17.06 8.91
C GLN A 5 10.52 16.68 8.50
N TYR A 6 9.77 16.09 9.42
CA TYR A 6 8.41 15.59 9.24
C TYR A 6 7.51 16.15 10.35
N VAL A 7 6.27 16.47 10.01
CA VAL A 7 5.28 17.10 10.91
C VAL A 7 4.08 16.19 11.21
N GLY A 8 4.00 15.04 10.55
CA GLY A 8 2.97 14.05 10.78
C GLY A 8 3.03 13.42 12.18
N ARG A 9 2.00 12.63 12.51
CA ARG A 9 1.97 11.89 13.78
C ARG A 9 3.19 10.97 13.91
N PRO A 10 3.94 11.02 15.04
CA PRO A 10 5.06 10.13 15.29
C PRO A 10 4.59 8.73 15.74
N PHE A 11 5.34 7.70 15.39
CA PHE A 11 5.08 6.32 15.79
C PHE A 11 6.37 5.47 15.76
N LYS A 12 6.27 4.21 16.20
CA LYS A 12 7.37 3.24 16.19
C LYS A 12 7.04 2.07 15.26
N LEU A 13 8.07 1.54 14.61
CA LEU A 13 8.00 0.33 13.79
C LEU A 13 8.70 -0.82 14.53
N PRO A 14 8.16 -2.05 14.46
CA PRO A 14 8.84 -3.21 15.02
C PRO A 14 10.20 -3.42 14.33
N GLY A 15 11.19 -3.85 15.11
CA GLY A 15 12.58 -4.03 14.63
C GLY A 15 13.38 -2.74 14.49
N ASN A 16 12.84 -1.57 14.90
CA ASN A 16 13.53 -0.29 14.78
C ASN A 16 13.45 0.57 16.06
N THR A 17 14.54 1.25 16.40
CA THR A 17 14.63 2.15 17.56
C THR A 17 14.25 3.61 17.23
N SER A 18 14.30 3.98 15.95
CA SER A 18 14.01 5.32 15.44
C SER A 18 12.53 5.67 15.56
N THR A 19 12.23 6.96 15.56
CA THR A 19 10.85 7.46 15.44
C THR A 19 10.54 7.69 13.97
N PHE A 20 9.38 7.21 13.52
CA PHE A 20 8.85 7.41 12.18
C PHE A 20 7.67 8.36 12.22
N TYR A 21 7.37 8.99 11.08
CA TYR A 21 6.29 9.98 10.96
C TYR A 21 5.32 9.60 9.85
N THR A 22 4.03 9.90 10.03
CA THR A 22 3.00 9.50 9.06
C THR A 22 3.14 10.18 7.69
N ASP A 23 3.72 11.37 7.61
CA ASP A 23 4.06 12.08 6.36
C ASP A 23 5.43 11.69 5.80
N GLN A 24 6.19 10.84 6.50
CA GLN A 24 7.48 10.36 6.03
C GLN A 24 7.31 9.36 4.88
N PRO A 25 8.06 9.52 3.77
CA PRO A 25 8.12 8.51 2.71
C PRO A 25 8.58 7.14 3.23
N ILE A 26 7.96 6.07 2.74
CA ILE A 26 8.34 4.68 3.06
C ILE A 26 9.74 4.36 2.53
N ILE A 27 10.05 4.87 1.34
CA ILE A 27 11.35 4.71 0.67
C ILE A 27 11.96 6.09 0.39
N PRO A 28 13.31 6.23 0.41
CA PRO A 28 13.96 7.49 0.05
C PRO A 28 13.53 7.99 -1.34
N GLY A 29 13.12 9.24 -1.45
CA GLY A 29 12.63 9.85 -2.69
C GLY A 29 11.27 9.35 -3.19
N GLY A 30 10.62 8.43 -2.45
CA GLY A 30 9.32 7.89 -2.81
C GLY A 30 8.16 8.83 -2.53
N SER A 31 7.03 8.58 -3.19
CA SER A 31 5.79 9.34 -3.01
C SER A 31 4.81 8.70 -2.02
N PHE A 32 5.00 7.42 -1.68
CA PHE A 32 4.15 6.71 -0.72
C PHE A 32 4.65 6.90 0.70
N THR A 33 3.74 7.22 1.61
CA THR A 33 4.04 7.59 2.99
C THR A 33 3.63 6.51 3.98
N TRP A 34 4.25 6.52 5.16
CA TRP A 34 3.86 5.61 6.23
C TRP A 34 2.41 5.82 6.68
N GLY A 35 1.87 7.03 6.59
CA GLY A 35 0.48 7.36 6.90
C GLY A 35 -0.49 6.66 5.96
N GLU A 36 -0.18 6.58 4.67
CA GLU A 36 -0.95 5.80 3.70
C GLU A 36 -0.91 4.30 4.02
N ALA A 37 0.30 3.76 4.29
CA ALA A 37 0.45 2.33 4.56
C ALA A 37 -0.18 1.87 5.89
N THR A 38 -0.18 2.75 6.91
CA THR A 38 -0.61 2.43 8.29
C THR A 38 -1.91 3.12 8.70
N ARG A 39 -2.62 3.76 7.76
CA ARG A 39 -3.83 4.55 8.03
C ARG A 39 -3.58 5.57 9.15
N ASN A 40 -2.61 6.46 8.95
CA ASN A 40 -2.19 7.48 9.91
C ASN A 40 -1.83 6.90 11.30
N ALA A 41 -1.01 5.84 11.29
CA ALA A 41 -0.57 5.11 12.46
C ALA A 41 -1.70 4.47 13.30
N SER A 42 -2.89 4.25 12.73
CA SER A 42 -3.98 3.48 13.37
C SER A 42 -3.93 1.98 13.07
N ARG A 43 -3.16 1.58 12.06
CA ARG A 43 -2.94 0.21 11.62
C ARG A 43 -1.44 -0.08 11.62
N LEU A 44 -0.86 -0.20 12.81
CA LEU A 44 0.58 -0.40 12.95
C LEU A 44 0.97 -1.86 12.62
N PRO A 45 2.02 -2.09 11.83
CA PRO A 45 2.51 -3.43 11.54
C PRO A 45 2.99 -4.11 12.83
N GLU A 46 2.64 -5.40 12.98
CA GLU A 46 2.92 -6.16 14.21
C GLU A 46 4.34 -6.75 14.24
N THR A 47 4.93 -6.98 13.07
CA THR A 47 6.25 -7.63 12.94
C THR A 47 7.14 -6.89 11.96
N GLU A 48 8.44 -7.02 12.13
CA GLU A 48 9.44 -6.49 11.20
C GLU A 48 9.25 -7.06 9.77
N THR A 49 8.81 -8.30 9.65
CA THR A 49 8.46 -8.91 8.36
C THR A 49 7.38 -8.12 7.62
N ILE A 50 6.34 -7.66 8.32
CA ILE A 50 5.28 -6.83 7.70
C ILE A 50 5.85 -5.48 7.28
N VAL A 51 6.74 -4.87 8.07
CA VAL A 51 7.44 -3.63 7.71
C VAL A 51 8.23 -3.79 6.42
N ASN A 52 9.02 -4.87 6.33
CA ASN A 52 9.81 -5.18 5.14
C ASN A 52 8.93 -5.44 3.91
N ASN A 53 7.76 -6.06 4.09
CA ASN A 53 6.79 -6.24 3.01
C ASN A 53 6.18 -4.92 2.54
N ILE A 54 5.85 -3.99 3.46
CA ILE A 54 5.37 -2.64 3.11
C ILE A 54 6.43 -1.91 2.29
N ILE A 55 7.70 -1.96 2.71
CA ILE A 55 8.82 -1.37 1.95
C ILE A 55 8.94 -2.02 0.56
N GLY A 56 8.84 -3.35 0.48
CA GLY A 56 8.87 -4.09 -0.78
C GLY A 56 7.76 -3.67 -1.74
N LEU A 57 6.52 -3.55 -1.24
CA LEU A 57 5.39 -3.11 -2.06
C LEU A 57 5.55 -1.65 -2.50
N ALA A 58 6.03 -0.76 -1.62
CA ALA A 58 6.30 0.63 -1.99
C ALA A 58 7.33 0.74 -3.12
N ARG A 59 8.40 -0.07 -3.08
CA ARG A 59 9.39 -0.18 -4.17
C ARG A 59 8.79 -0.67 -5.48
N ALA A 60 7.84 -1.62 -5.43
CA ALA A 60 7.15 -2.10 -6.62
C ALA A 60 6.16 -1.07 -7.19
N LEU A 61 5.47 -0.33 -6.33
CA LEU A 61 4.48 0.67 -6.74
C LEU A 61 5.11 1.96 -7.29
N GLN A 62 6.29 2.36 -6.81
CA GLN A 62 6.91 3.63 -7.20
C GLN A 62 7.11 3.76 -8.72
N PRO A 63 7.74 2.79 -9.43
CA PRO A 63 7.88 2.87 -10.88
C PRO A 63 6.54 2.91 -11.63
N VAL A 64 5.51 2.28 -11.09
CA VAL A 64 4.15 2.32 -11.67
C VAL A 64 3.57 3.72 -11.54
N ARG A 65 3.69 4.34 -10.36
CA ARG A 65 3.26 5.72 -10.12
C ARG A 65 3.99 6.69 -11.05
N ASP A 66 5.31 6.58 -11.15
CA ASP A 66 6.14 7.44 -11.98
C ASP A 66 5.74 7.34 -13.46
N ARG A 67 5.54 6.11 -13.96
CA ARG A 67 5.13 5.84 -15.35
C ARG A 67 3.73 6.35 -15.67
N LEU A 68 2.77 6.19 -14.75
CA LEU A 68 1.40 6.67 -14.96
C LEU A 68 1.29 8.19 -14.81
N ASN A 69 2.25 8.82 -14.11
CA ASN A 69 2.34 10.25 -13.87
C ASN A 69 1.01 10.89 -13.42
N ARG A 70 0.35 10.21 -12.48
CA ARG A 70 -0.97 10.57 -11.94
C ARG A 70 -0.98 10.38 -10.42
N PRO A 71 -1.75 11.18 -9.66
CA PRO A 71 -1.92 10.95 -8.24
C PRO A 71 -2.53 9.58 -7.95
N PHE A 72 -1.88 8.83 -7.06
CA PHE A 72 -2.44 7.60 -6.48
C PHE A 72 -3.01 7.96 -5.12
N GLN A 73 -4.28 7.60 -4.91
CA GLN A 73 -4.93 7.64 -3.62
C GLN A 73 -4.96 6.22 -3.05
N ILE A 74 -4.25 6.01 -1.95
CA ILE A 74 -4.28 4.75 -1.22
C ILE A 74 -5.55 4.69 -0.37
N THR A 75 -6.45 3.78 -0.68
CA THR A 75 -7.68 3.57 0.09
C THR A 75 -7.45 2.58 1.24
N SER A 76 -6.59 1.59 1.00
CA SER A 76 -6.19 0.58 1.98
C SER A 76 -4.81 0.03 1.67
N TRP A 77 -4.06 -0.37 2.70
CA TRP A 77 -2.77 -1.04 2.58
C TRP A 77 -2.66 -2.09 3.68
N TYR A 78 -1.88 -1.90 4.74
CA TYR A 78 -1.83 -2.88 5.82
C TYR A 78 -3.17 -2.95 6.56
N ARG A 79 -3.67 -4.17 6.79
CA ARG A 79 -4.87 -4.44 7.59
C ARG A 79 -4.49 -5.38 8.73
N PRO A 80 -4.54 -4.94 9.99
CA PRO A 80 -4.46 -5.83 11.14
C PRO A 80 -5.56 -6.90 11.06
N PRO A 81 -5.37 -8.10 11.67
CA PRO A 81 -6.32 -9.20 11.58
C PRO A 81 -7.77 -8.82 11.91
N ALA A 82 -7.98 -8.07 13.00
CA ALA A 82 -9.30 -7.59 13.41
C ALA A 82 -9.95 -6.68 12.36
N ILE A 83 -9.17 -5.82 11.71
CA ILE A 83 -9.65 -4.91 10.67
C ILE A 83 -9.96 -5.68 9.38
N ASN A 84 -9.12 -6.65 9.00
CA ASN A 84 -9.39 -7.50 7.85
C ASN A 84 -10.68 -8.30 8.03
N ALA A 85 -10.90 -8.90 9.21
CA ALA A 85 -12.12 -9.62 9.53
C ALA A 85 -13.36 -8.70 9.51
N ALA A 86 -13.28 -7.52 10.11
CA ALA A 86 -14.40 -6.57 10.18
C ALA A 86 -14.89 -6.10 8.79
N VAL A 87 -14.01 -6.08 7.78
CA VAL A 87 -14.38 -5.71 6.40
C VAL A 87 -14.65 -6.93 5.50
N GLY A 88 -14.77 -8.13 6.07
CA GLY A 88 -15.01 -9.37 5.30
C GLY A 88 -13.84 -9.78 4.41
N GLY A 89 -12.61 -9.38 4.74
CA GLY A 89 -11.42 -9.70 3.96
C GLY A 89 -11.08 -11.20 3.99
N ALA A 90 -10.47 -11.69 2.91
CA ALA A 90 -10.05 -13.08 2.81
C ALA A 90 -9.09 -13.49 3.94
N ILE A 91 -9.18 -14.75 4.37
CA ILE A 91 -8.37 -15.32 5.47
C ILE A 91 -6.85 -15.25 5.22
N TYR A 92 -6.43 -15.29 3.95
CA TYR A 92 -5.03 -15.17 3.53
C TYR A 92 -4.79 -13.90 2.69
N SER A 93 -5.55 -12.85 2.97
CA SER A 93 -5.45 -11.55 2.32
C SER A 93 -4.02 -11.01 2.38
N GLN A 94 -3.49 -10.55 1.25
CA GLN A 94 -2.14 -9.98 1.20
C GLN A 94 -2.01 -8.66 1.99
N HIS A 95 -3.13 -8.02 2.35
CA HIS A 95 -3.13 -6.87 3.27
C HIS A 95 -2.71 -7.23 4.69
N LEU A 96 -2.99 -8.47 5.15
CA LEU A 96 -2.55 -8.97 6.46
C LEU A 96 -1.03 -9.05 6.56
N TYR A 97 -0.35 -9.18 5.43
CA TYR A 97 1.10 -9.34 5.37
C TYR A 97 1.81 -8.04 4.97
N GLY A 98 1.08 -6.93 4.78
CA GLY A 98 1.65 -5.67 4.28
C GLY A 98 2.04 -5.70 2.80
N LYS A 99 1.61 -6.74 2.07
CA LYS A 99 2.00 -7.02 0.68
C LYS A 99 1.02 -6.49 -0.36
N ALA A 100 -0.10 -5.88 0.05
CA ALA A 100 -1.14 -5.38 -0.84
C ALA A 100 -1.54 -3.93 -0.55
N ALA A 101 -1.95 -3.24 -1.60
CA ALA A 101 -2.57 -1.93 -1.56
C ALA A 101 -3.80 -1.90 -2.49
N ASP A 102 -4.85 -1.24 -2.01
CA ASP A 102 -6.02 -0.86 -2.80
C ASP A 102 -5.86 0.61 -3.18
N ILE A 103 -5.93 0.90 -4.47
CA ILE A 103 -5.46 2.15 -5.06
C ILE A 103 -6.53 2.70 -6.00
N GLN A 104 -6.82 3.99 -5.88
CA GLN A 104 -7.50 4.74 -6.93
C GLN A 104 -6.48 5.64 -7.63
N VAL A 105 -6.43 5.59 -8.97
CA VAL A 105 -5.53 6.45 -9.76
C VAL A 105 -6.36 7.52 -10.44
N GLN A 106 -6.00 8.79 -10.22
CA GLN A 106 -6.83 9.90 -10.67
C GLN A 106 -7.03 9.89 -12.20
N GLY A 107 -8.30 9.84 -12.61
CA GLY A 107 -8.71 9.86 -14.01
C GLY A 107 -8.51 8.54 -14.75
N LEU A 108 -8.24 7.43 -14.05
CA LEU A 108 -8.19 6.08 -14.62
C LEU A 108 -9.13 5.14 -13.86
N SER A 109 -9.83 4.27 -14.57
CA SER A 109 -10.54 3.15 -13.97
C SER A 109 -9.56 2.06 -13.51
N GLY A 110 -10.00 1.17 -12.61
CA GLY A 110 -9.20 0.04 -12.17
C GLY A 110 -8.75 -0.82 -13.35
N ARG A 111 -9.61 -0.98 -14.37
CA ARG A 111 -9.29 -1.72 -15.60
C ARG A 111 -8.23 -1.03 -16.46
N GLN A 112 -8.24 0.29 -16.56
CA GLN A 112 -7.20 1.03 -17.27
C GLN A 112 -5.85 0.90 -16.56
N VAL A 113 -5.82 1.01 -15.23
CA VAL A 113 -4.59 0.83 -14.45
C VAL A 113 -4.08 -0.60 -14.58
N ALA A 114 -4.98 -1.58 -14.50
CA ALA A 114 -4.63 -2.98 -14.61
C ALA A 114 -4.05 -3.33 -15.99
N ASN A 115 -4.65 -2.85 -17.08
CA ASN A 115 -4.09 -2.98 -18.42
C ASN A 115 -2.69 -2.38 -18.52
N ALA A 116 -2.42 -1.27 -17.84
CA ALA A 116 -1.10 -0.65 -17.84
C ALA A 116 -0.04 -1.47 -17.09
N VAL A 117 -0.42 -2.26 -16.07
CA VAL A 117 0.54 -3.01 -15.23
C VAL A 117 0.59 -4.51 -15.52
N MET A 118 -0.40 -5.06 -16.22
CA MET A 118 -0.62 -6.52 -16.38
C MET A 118 0.63 -7.30 -16.79
N LEU A 119 1.46 -6.75 -17.67
CA LEU A 119 2.64 -7.42 -18.21
C LEU A 119 3.86 -7.34 -17.29
N THR A 120 3.92 -6.33 -16.41
CA THR A 120 5.11 -6.01 -15.62
C THR A 120 4.93 -6.24 -14.13
N TRP A 121 3.68 -6.33 -13.65
CA TRP A 121 3.39 -6.46 -12.22
C TRP A 121 3.81 -7.86 -11.70
N PRO A 122 4.54 -7.94 -10.58
CA PRO A 122 5.11 -9.19 -10.11
C PRO A 122 4.11 -10.10 -9.39
N GLY A 123 3.02 -9.56 -8.84
CA GLY A 123 2.07 -10.31 -8.02
C GLY A 123 0.61 -10.21 -8.49
N GLY A 124 -0.32 -10.11 -7.54
CA GLY A 124 -1.75 -10.10 -7.86
C GLY A 124 -2.25 -8.75 -8.37
N VAL A 125 -3.19 -8.80 -9.31
CA VAL A 125 -3.90 -7.64 -9.88
C VAL A 125 -5.39 -7.92 -9.84
N GLY A 126 -6.16 -7.06 -9.17
CA GLY A 126 -7.57 -7.30 -8.95
C GLY A 126 -8.43 -6.07 -9.10
N ILE A 127 -9.69 -6.27 -9.49
CA ILE A 127 -10.71 -5.23 -9.50
C ILE A 127 -11.92 -5.76 -8.73
N TYR A 128 -12.48 -4.92 -7.86
CA TYR A 128 -13.71 -5.24 -7.14
C TYR A 128 -14.92 -4.82 -7.97
N SER A 129 -15.95 -5.68 -8.05
CA SER A 129 -17.11 -5.47 -8.93
C SER A 129 -17.99 -4.30 -8.49
N ASP A 130 -18.03 -4.01 -7.19
CA ASP A 130 -18.80 -2.93 -6.56
C ASP A 130 -18.08 -1.57 -6.61
N ILE A 131 -16.75 -1.57 -6.67
CA ILE A 131 -15.91 -0.36 -6.71
C ILE A 131 -14.88 -0.42 -7.85
N PRO A 132 -15.31 -0.43 -9.13
CA PRO A 132 -14.44 -0.72 -10.28
C PRO A 132 -13.34 0.32 -10.55
N ASN A 133 -13.35 1.46 -9.84
CA ASN A 133 -12.29 2.47 -9.90
C ASN A 133 -11.12 2.20 -8.93
N ILE A 134 -11.28 1.25 -8.01
CA ILE A 134 -10.23 0.82 -7.10
C ILE A 134 -9.60 -0.46 -7.67
N ILE A 135 -8.28 -0.43 -7.81
CA ILE A 135 -7.48 -1.60 -8.18
C ILE A 135 -6.76 -2.14 -6.95
N HIS A 136 -6.79 -3.45 -6.78
CA HIS A 136 -5.96 -4.17 -5.85
C HIS A 136 -4.64 -4.55 -6.53
N LEU A 137 -3.52 -4.19 -5.90
CA LEU A 137 -2.19 -4.59 -6.32
C LEU A 137 -1.42 -5.17 -5.14
N ASP A 138 -0.84 -6.35 -5.33
CA ASP A 138 0.00 -6.98 -4.31
C ASP A 138 1.25 -7.67 -4.89
N ILE A 139 2.23 -7.94 -4.03
CA ILE A 139 3.49 -8.62 -4.35
C ILE A 139 3.54 -10.09 -3.88
N GLY A 140 2.37 -10.71 -3.68
CA GLY A 140 2.22 -12.14 -3.41
C GLY A 140 2.21 -12.99 -4.69
N PRO A 141 1.62 -14.21 -4.66
CA PRO A 141 1.50 -15.06 -5.84
C PRO A 141 0.77 -14.36 -7.01
N LYS A 142 1.22 -14.56 -8.25
CA LYS A 142 0.54 -14.02 -9.43
C LYS A 142 -0.89 -14.55 -9.54
N ARG A 143 -1.85 -13.65 -9.67
CA ARG A 143 -3.28 -13.95 -9.84
C ARG A 143 -4.03 -12.73 -10.36
N THR A 144 -5.11 -12.95 -11.11
CA THR A 144 -5.94 -11.90 -11.68
C THR A 144 -7.42 -12.17 -11.47
N TRP A 145 -8.20 -11.13 -11.19
CA TRP A 145 -9.66 -11.24 -11.01
C TRP A 145 -10.38 -9.90 -11.31
N GLY A 146 -11.67 -9.98 -11.62
CA GLY A 146 -12.53 -8.80 -11.81
C GLY A 146 -12.36 -8.09 -13.17
N PHE A 147 -11.88 -8.81 -14.18
CA PHE A 147 -11.60 -8.28 -15.53
C PHE A 147 -12.71 -8.58 -16.55
#